data_AF-A0AAV1U559-F1
#
_entry.id   AF-A0AAV1U559-F1
#
_cell.length_a   1.000
_cell.length_b   1.000
_cell.length_c   1.000
_cell.angle_alpha   90.00
_cell.angle_beta   90.00
_cell.angle_gamma   90.00
#
_symmetry.space_group_name_H-M   'P 1'
#
loop_
_entity.id
_entity.type
_entity.pdbx_description
1 polymer ?
#
loop_
_entity_poly.entity_id
_entity_poly.type
_entity_poly.pdbx_seq_one_letter_code
_entity_poly.pdbx_strand_id
1 'polypeptide(L)'
;MEWHGFAKFTGKETSPGVGADFKAWRIRFLQRLGAAQMMSRGDWPEEFKILALSGKLKGSALSYYEKMLPVWCAVSNTLEHFMISGLELYMTPISSSKGIDLMEREKEHSKTWAEHYQYLLYGRSDLATWSRVF
;
A
#
# COMPACT_ATOMS: atom_id res chain seq x y z
N MET A 1 -1.59 -17.79 -9.99
CA MET A 1 -0.12 -17.84 -9.77
C MET A 1 0.17 -17.67 -8.28
N GLU A 2 0.49 -18.76 -7.59
CA GLU A 2 0.86 -18.72 -6.17
C GLU A 2 2.26 -18.08 -6.04
N TRP A 3 2.36 -16.98 -5.30
CA TRP A 3 3.64 -16.34 -5.02
C TRP A 3 4.00 -16.68 -3.59
N HIS A 4 4.73 -17.78 -3.41
CA HIS A 4 5.11 -18.25 -2.09
C HIS A 4 5.80 -17.12 -1.29
N GLY A 5 5.39 -16.96 -0.03
CA GLY A 5 5.88 -15.92 0.87
C GLY A 5 5.44 -14.48 0.53
N PHE A 6 4.53 -14.26 -0.42
CA PHE A 6 3.92 -12.93 -0.62
C PHE A 6 2.59 -12.82 0.12
N ALA A 7 2.52 -11.95 1.12
CA ALA A 7 1.29 -11.70 1.86
C ALA A 7 0.23 -11.03 0.97
N LYS A 8 -1.02 -11.53 1.04
CA LYS A 8 -2.18 -10.87 0.41
C LYS A 8 -2.51 -9.58 1.15
N PHE A 9 -2.89 -8.55 0.41
CA PHE A 9 -3.34 -7.28 0.99
C PHE A 9 -4.78 -7.39 1.48
N THR A 10 -5.03 -7.01 2.72
CA THR A 10 -6.37 -7.10 3.32
C THR A 10 -7.08 -5.75 3.44
N GLY A 11 -6.35 -4.64 3.31
CA GLY A 11 -6.86 -3.30 3.60
C GLY A 11 -7.06 -3.03 5.09
N LYS A 12 -6.70 -3.99 5.96
CA LYS A 12 -6.73 -3.79 7.41
C LYS A 12 -5.45 -3.12 7.87
N GLU A 13 -5.62 -2.14 8.72
CA GLU A 13 -4.55 -1.53 9.47
C GLU A 13 -4.03 -2.52 10.53
N THR A 14 -2.72 -2.74 10.54
CA THR A 14 -2.06 -3.60 11.54
C THR A 14 -1.72 -2.85 12.83
N SER A 15 -1.58 -1.53 12.75
CA SER A 15 -1.25 -0.64 13.85
C SER A 15 -2.14 0.60 13.78
N PRO A 16 -3.01 0.87 14.77
CA PRO A 16 -3.95 1.99 14.72
C PRO A 16 -3.27 3.33 14.41
N GLY A 17 -3.70 4.01 13.35
CA GLY A 17 -3.22 5.33 12.91
C GLY A 17 -2.08 5.34 11.89
N VAL A 18 -1.54 4.19 11.46
CA VAL A 18 -0.42 4.06 10.49
C VAL A 18 -0.90 3.83 9.05
N GLY A 19 -2.19 3.54 8.86
CA GLY A 19 -2.78 3.12 7.60
C GLY A 19 -2.51 1.64 7.29
N ALA A 20 -3.06 1.15 6.18
CA ALA A 20 -2.99 -0.27 5.82
C ALA A 20 -1.64 -0.70 5.20
N ASP A 21 -0.61 0.16 5.21
CA ASP A 21 0.70 -0.05 4.55
C ASP A 21 0.61 -0.39 3.04
N PHE A 22 -0.41 0.13 2.36
CA PHE A 22 -0.60 -0.15 0.92
C PHE A 22 0.58 0.34 0.08
N LYS A 23 1.21 1.47 0.45
CA LYS A 23 2.35 2.04 -0.28
C LYS A 23 3.55 1.09 -0.30
N ALA A 24 3.92 0.45 0.81
CA ALA A 24 5.03 -0.50 0.79
C ALA A 24 4.60 -1.83 0.15
N TRP A 25 3.37 -2.29 0.40
CA TRP A 25 2.85 -3.51 -0.21
C TRP A 25 2.81 -3.44 -1.74
N ARG A 26 2.32 -2.34 -2.31
CA ARG A 26 2.18 -2.15 -3.77
C ARG A 26 3.54 -2.16 -4.47
N ILE A 27 4.58 -1.62 -3.85
CA ILE A 27 5.95 -1.63 -4.38
C ILE A 27 6.47 -3.07 -4.47
N ARG A 28 6.31 -3.85 -3.39
CA ARG A 28 6.71 -5.26 -3.38
C ARG A 28 5.92 -6.09 -4.40
N PHE A 29 4.63 -5.77 -4.60
CA PHE A 29 3.81 -6.39 -5.65
C PHE A 29 4.38 -6.11 -7.04
N LEU A 30 4.63 -4.84 -7.39
CA LEU A 30 5.16 -4.44 -8.70
C LEU A 30 6.53 -5.07 -8.99
N GLN A 31 7.42 -5.15 -7.98
CA GLN A 31 8.71 -5.82 -8.12
C GLN A 31 8.56 -7.30 -8.46
N ARG A 32 7.68 -8.03 -7.76
CA ARG A 32 7.42 -9.45 -8.04
C ARG A 32 6.73 -9.65 -9.38
N LEU A 33 5.82 -8.76 -9.77
CA LEU A 33 5.17 -8.79 -11.07
C LEU A 33 6.21 -8.61 -12.20
N GLY A 34 7.09 -7.63 -12.09
CA GLY A 34 8.18 -7.41 -13.04
C GLY A 34 9.12 -8.62 -13.15
N ALA A 35 9.49 -9.21 -12.01
CA ALA A 35 10.29 -10.44 -12.01
C ALA A 35 9.57 -11.60 -12.72
N ALA A 36 8.27 -11.77 -12.48
CA ALA A 36 7.47 -12.80 -13.14
C ALA A 36 7.37 -12.58 -14.67
N GLN A 37 7.17 -11.33 -15.11
CA GLN A 37 7.19 -10.95 -16.52
C GLN A 37 8.52 -11.31 -17.19
N MET A 38 9.65 -10.95 -16.54
CA MET A 38 10.99 -11.28 -17.01
C MET A 38 11.20 -12.78 -17.16
N MET A 39 10.74 -13.58 -16.18
CA MET A 39 10.84 -15.04 -16.25
C MET A 39 9.96 -15.64 -17.35
N SER A 40 8.82 -15.02 -17.66
CA SER A 40 7.92 -15.43 -18.74
C SER A 40 8.34 -14.95 -20.14
N ARG A 41 9.44 -14.20 -20.25
CA ARG A 41 10.03 -13.70 -21.51
C ARG A 41 9.09 -12.80 -22.33
N GLY A 42 8.24 -12.02 -21.68
CA GLY A 42 7.36 -11.09 -22.37
C GLY A 42 6.57 -10.22 -21.42
N ASP A 43 6.12 -9.09 -21.94
CA ASP A 43 5.18 -8.24 -21.24
C ASP A 43 3.81 -8.90 -21.14
N TRP A 44 3.23 -8.81 -19.95
CA TRP A 44 1.89 -9.33 -19.73
C TRP A 44 0.85 -8.32 -20.23
N PRO A 45 -0.26 -8.80 -20.83
CA PRO A 45 -1.42 -7.95 -21.08
C PRO A 45 -1.92 -7.32 -19.77
N GLU A 46 -2.49 -6.11 -19.87
CA GLU A 46 -2.99 -5.38 -18.70
C GLU A 46 -4.06 -6.18 -17.95
N GLU A 47 -4.93 -6.89 -18.66
CA GLU A 47 -5.96 -7.75 -18.07
C GLU A 47 -5.34 -8.82 -17.16
N PHE A 48 -4.19 -9.38 -17.58
CA PHE A 48 -3.49 -10.38 -16.81
C PHE A 48 -2.76 -9.79 -15.59
N LYS A 49 -2.22 -8.57 -15.72
CA LYS A 49 -1.65 -7.82 -14.58
C LYS A 49 -2.71 -7.45 -13.55
N ILE A 50 -3.89 -7.01 -14.00
CA ILE A 50 -5.06 -6.69 -13.18
C ILE A 50 -5.59 -7.96 -12.48
N LEU A 51 -5.63 -9.09 -13.19
CA LEU A 51 -5.98 -10.39 -12.60
C LEU A 51 -4.94 -10.84 -11.56
N ALA A 52 -3.64 -10.60 -11.81
CA ALA A 52 -2.60 -10.86 -10.83
C ALA A 52 -2.78 -10.00 -9.57
N LEU A 53 -3.18 -8.73 -9.72
CA LEU A 53 -3.50 -7.84 -8.60
C LEU A 53 -4.68 -8.39 -7.78
N SER A 54 -5.81 -8.69 -8.42
CA SER A 54 -7.02 -9.18 -7.72
C SER A 54 -6.72 -10.47 -6.93
N GLY A 55 -5.93 -11.38 -7.50
CA GLY A 55 -5.50 -12.60 -6.82
C GLY A 55 -4.65 -12.38 -5.56
N LYS A 56 -4.07 -11.19 -5.38
CA LYS A 56 -3.30 -10.78 -4.19
C LYS A 56 -4.08 -9.90 -3.21
N LEU A 57 -5.35 -9.62 -3.47
CA LEU A 57 -6.24 -8.99 -2.50
C LEU A 57 -7.00 -10.05 -1.69
N LYS A 58 -7.45 -9.68 -0.48
CA LYS A 58 -8.26 -10.54 0.39
C LYS A 58 -9.17 -9.68 1.27
N GLY A 59 -10.30 -10.24 1.72
CA GLY A 59 -11.17 -9.58 2.69
C GLY A 59 -11.73 -8.25 2.16
N SER A 60 -11.75 -7.22 3.01
CA SER A 60 -12.30 -5.90 2.69
C SER A 60 -11.63 -5.23 1.48
N ALA A 61 -10.33 -5.46 1.27
CA ALA A 61 -9.66 -4.92 0.09
C ALA A 61 -10.16 -5.54 -1.22
N LEU A 62 -10.39 -6.86 -1.23
CA LEU A 62 -10.95 -7.53 -2.39
C LEU A 62 -12.40 -7.10 -2.64
N SER A 63 -13.23 -7.07 -1.59
CA SER A 63 -14.63 -6.65 -1.73
C SER A 63 -14.79 -5.21 -2.20
N TYR A 64 -13.88 -4.32 -1.81
CA TYR A 64 -13.88 -2.94 -2.31
C TYR A 64 -13.42 -2.89 -3.77
N TYR A 65 -12.33 -3.58 -4.10
CA TYR A 65 -11.83 -3.68 -5.46
C TYR A 65 -12.91 -4.17 -6.43
N GLU A 66 -13.66 -5.21 -6.09
CA GLU A 66 -14.73 -5.76 -6.94
C GLU A 66 -15.84 -4.74 -7.22
N LYS A 67 -16.16 -3.89 -6.24
CA LYS A 67 -17.14 -2.80 -6.40
C LYS A 67 -16.63 -1.68 -7.28
N MET A 68 -15.34 -1.34 -7.17
CA MET A 68 -14.74 -0.24 -7.93
C MET A 68 -14.24 -0.66 -9.32
N LEU A 69 -14.05 -1.96 -9.56
CA LEU A 69 -13.59 -2.51 -10.83
C LEU A 69 -14.28 -1.90 -12.05
N PRO A 70 -15.63 -1.87 -12.16
CA PRO A 70 -16.29 -1.27 -13.33
C PRO A 70 -16.02 0.23 -13.47
N VAL A 71 -15.91 0.96 -12.35
CA VAL A 71 -15.66 2.40 -12.34
C VAL A 71 -14.23 2.71 -12.82
N TRP A 72 -13.25 1.99 -12.29
CA TRP A 72 -11.85 2.16 -12.68
C TRP A 72 -11.59 1.69 -14.11
N CYS A 73 -12.19 0.58 -14.55
CA CYS A 73 -12.10 0.13 -15.94
C CYS A 73 -12.67 1.16 -16.94
N ALA A 74 -13.73 1.89 -16.56
CA ALA A 74 -14.31 2.93 -17.42
C ALA A 74 -13.40 4.15 -17.58
N VAL A 75 -12.50 4.40 -16.62
CA VAL A 75 -11.50 5.48 -16.69
C VAL A 75 -10.26 5.02 -17.44
N SER A 76 -9.65 3.92 -16.99
CA SER A 76 -8.47 3.34 -17.62
C SER A 76 -8.29 1.90 -17.18
N ASN A 77 -8.24 0.98 -18.14
CA ASN A 77 -8.03 -0.44 -17.88
C ASN A 77 -6.54 -0.80 -17.76
N THR A 78 -5.78 -0.05 -16.96
CA THR A 78 -4.35 -0.30 -16.73
C THR A 78 -4.08 -0.61 -15.27
N LEU A 79 -3.10 -1.48 -15.01
CA LEU A 79 -2.66 -1.78 -13.65
C LEU A 79 -2.18 -0.51 -12.93
N GLU A 80 -1.49 0.39 -13.63
CA GLU A 80 -1.01 1.65 -13.06
C GLU A 80 -2.16 2.48 -12.47
N HIS A 81 -3.24 2.66 -13.23
CA HIS A 81 -4.42 3.39 -12.76
C HIS A 81 -4.98 2.76 -11.48
N PHE A 82 -5.13 1.44 -11.47
CA PHE A 82 -5.63 0.70 -10.31
C PHE A 82 -4.71 0.84 -9.08
N MET A 83 -3.40 0.90 -9.28
CA MET A 83 -2.41 1.07 -8.21
C MET A 83 -2.35 2.48 -7.65
N ILE A 84 -2.65 3.49 -8.47
CA ILE A 84 -2.79 4.89 -8.05
C ILE A 84 -4.11 5.06 -7.28
N SER A 85 -5.23 4.60 -7.83
CA SER A 85 -6.53 4.70 -7.16
C SER A 85 -6.56 3.91 -5.83
N GLY A 86 -5.90 2.75 -5.77
CA GLY A 86 -5.71 2.03 -4.51
C GLY A 86 -4.86 2.80 -3.50
N LEU A 87 -3.83 3.55 -3.96
CA LEU A 87 -3.04 4.39 -3.07
C LEU A 87 -3.88 5.53 -2.49
N GLU A 88 -4.65 6.24 -3.32
CA GLU A 88 -5.50 7.34 -2.86
C GLU A 88 -6.52 6.87 -1.81
N LEU A 89 -7.07 5.66 -1.97
CA LEU A 89 -8.02 5.08 -1.03
C LEU A 89 -7.37 4.68 0.31
N TYR A 90 -6.22 4.01 0.24
CA TYR A 90 -5.55 3.46 1.43
C TYR A 90 -4.51 4.42 2.03
N MET A 91 -4.33 5.59 1.44
CA MET A 91 -3.69 6.74 2.07
C MET A 91 -4.69 7.36 3.05
N THR A 92 -4.66 6.89 4.29
CA THR A 92 -5.06 7.77 5.40
C THR A 92 -3.91 8.76 5.61
N PRO A 93 -4.06 10.06 5.31
CA PRO A 93 -3.10 11.03 5.83
C PRO A 93 -3.13 10.89 7.35
N ILE A 94 -1.96 10.67 7.96
CA ILE A 94 -1.82 10.85 9.40
C ILE A 94 -2.20 12.30 9.65
N SER A 95 -3.37 12.55 10.26
CA SER A 95 -3.75 13.92 10.59
C SER A 95 -2.70 14.48 11.55
N SER A 96 -2.37 15.76 11.47
CA SER A 96 -1.37 16.35 12.36
C SER A 96 -1.69 16.10 13.84
N SER A 97 -2.99 16.07 14.19
CA SER A 97 -3.45 15.67 15.53
C SER A 97 -3.09 14.22 15.89
N LYS A 98 -3.27 13.27 14.96
CA LYS A 98 -2.87 11.87 15.17
C LYS A 98 -1.36 11.72 15.18
N GLY A 99 -0.63 12.50 14.38
CA GLY A 99 0.82 12.54 14.40
C GLY A 99 1.35 13.05 15.74
N ILE A 100 0.70 14.05 16.33
CA ILE A 100 1.01 14.58 17.67
C ILE A 100 0.67 13.53 18.74
N ASP A 101 -0.54 12.95 18.74
CA ASP A 101 -0.92 11.86 19.66
C ASP A 101 0.05 10.66 19.57
N LEU A 102 0.51 10.34 18.36
CA LEU A 102 1.45 9.25 18.10
C LEU A 102 2.85 9.53 18.67
N MET A 103 3.24 10.80 18.73
CA MET A 103 4.51 11.30 19.29
C MET A 103 4.42 11.52 20.81
N GLU A 104 3.24 11.81 21.34
CA GLU A 104 2.96 12.02 22.78
C GLU A 104 2.68 10.70 23.53
N ARG A 105 2.38 9.60 22.82
CA ARG A 105 2.24 8.28 23.45
C ARG A 105 3.55 7.81 24.08
N GLU A 106 3.46 7.39 25.34
CA GLU A 106 4.58 6.81 26.07
C GLU A 106 5.18 5.62 25.32
N LYS A 107 6.52 5.61 25.23
CA LYS A 107 7.29 4.59 24.54
C LYS A 107 6.94 3.21 25.11
N GLU A 108 6.51 2.30 24.25
CA GLU A 108 6.29 0.91 24.66
C GLU A 108 7.63 0.32 25.14
N HIS A 109 7.73 0.01 26.43
CA HIS A 109 8.97 -0.46 27.08
C HIS A 109 9.52 -1.76 26.48
N SER A 110 8.71 -2.47 25.68
CA SER A 110 9.04 -3.72 24.99
C SER A 110 9.79 -3.53 23.66
N LYS A 111 9.79 -2.32 23.07
CA LYS A 111 10.37 -2.08 21.73
C LYS A 111 11.82 -1.63 21.79
N THR A 112 12.63 -2.20 20.90
CA THR A 112 14.03 -1.81 20.74
C THR A 112 14.15 -0.42 20.12
N TRP A 113 15.23 0.30 20.40
CA TRP A 113 15.47 1.64 19.85
C TRP A 113 15.42 1.68 18.31
N ALA A 114 15.81 0.60 17.63
CA ALA A 114 15.78 0.50 16.17
C ALA A 114 14.33 0.51 15.62
N GLU A 115 13.42 -0.22 16.25
CA GLU A 115 11.99 -0.25 15.88
C GLU A 115 11.33 1.11 16.15
N HIS A 116 11.72 1.78 17.24
CA HIS A 116 11.28 3.13 17.55
C HIS A 116 11.79 4.17 16.53
N TYR A 117 13.02 4.02 16.04
CA TYR A 117 13.57 4.90 15.00
C TYR A 117 12.84 4.74 13.65
N GLN A 118 12.50 3.51 13.25
CA GLN A 118 11.72 3.27 12.03
C GLN A 118 10.31 3.87 12.13
N TYR A 119 9.70 3.81 13.32
CA TYR A 119 8.42 4.44 13.61
C TYR A 119 8.46 5.98 13.48
N LEU A 120 9.51 6.63 13.98
CA LEU A 120 9.70 8.09 13.87
C LEU A 120 9.98 8.56 12.44
N LEU A 121 10.73 7.78 11.64
CA LEU A 121 11.04 8.12 10.24
C LEU A 121 9.80 7.99 9.34
N TYR A 122 8.91 7.05 9.62
CA TYR A 122 7.64 6.91 8.89
C TYR A 122 6.77 8.17 9.04
N GLY A 123 6.66 8.72 10.26
CA GLY A 123 5.94 9.97 10.53
C GLY A 123 6.61 11.23 9.95
N ARG A 124 7.94 11.24 9.78
CA ARG A 124 8.68 12.39 9.22
C ARG A 124 8.59 12.50 7.70
N SER A 125 8.33 11.38 7.02
CA SER A 125 8.25 11.30 5.55
C SER A 125 7.05 12.08 4.99
N ASP A 126 5.95 12.14 5.75
CA ASP A 126 4.72 12.83 5.33
C ASP A 126 4.72 14.33 5.65
N LEU A 127 5.59 14.78 6.56
CA LEU A 127 5.76 16.21 6.89
C LEU A 127 6.79 16.91 5.99
N ALA A 128 7.78 16.18 5.45
CA ALA A 128 8.83 16.76 4.60
C ALA A 128 8.34 17.24 3.22
N THR A 129 7.10 16.95 2.84
CA THR A 129 6.50 17.43 1.57
C THR A 129 5.85 18.82 1.74
N TRP A 130 5.65 19.29 2.98
CA TRP A 130 5.04 20.59 3.27
C TRP A 130 6.04 21.75 3.43
N SER A 131 7.36 21.50 3.51
CA SER A 131 8.37 22.57 3.62
C SER A 131 8.95 23.05 2.29
N ARG A 132 8.30 22.75 1.15
CA ARG A 132 8.70 23.19 -0.20
C ARG A 132 7.62 23.99 -0.94
N VAL A 133 6.54 24.38 -0.27
CA VAL A 133 5.46 25.21 -0.85
C VAL A 133 5.22 26.49 -0.03
N PHE A 134 6.19 26.91 0.78
CA PHE A 134 6.32 28.29 1.24
C PHE A 134 7.75 28.75 1.03
#